data_AF-A0A6B9YCH5-F1
#
_entry.id   AF-A0A6B9YCH5-F1
#
_cell.length_a   1.000
_cell.length_b   1.000
_cell.length_c   1.000
_cell.angle_alpha   90.00
_cell.angle_beta   90.00
_cell.angle_gamma   90.00
#
_symmetry.space_group_name_H-M   'P 1'
#
loop_
_entity.id
_entity.type
_entity.pdbx_description
1 polymer ?
#
loop_
_entity_poly.entity_id
_entity_poly.type
_entity_poly.pdbx_seq_one_letter_code
_entity_poly.pdbx_strand_id
1 'polypeptide(L)' 'MKENRLNNYHCCATCVHFLAGREDGKVVTKCKRLGYYTKSNYQFNCWDPKPRIRKILEKKK' A
#
# COMPACT_ATOMS: atom_id res chain seq x y z
N MET A 1 10.95 8.90 -22.91
CA MET A 1 11.23 8.87 -21.46
C MET A 1 10.04 8.20 -20.79
N LYS A 2 10.16 6.93 -20.38
CA LYS A 2 9.01 6.14 -19.86
C LYS A 2 8.77 6.51 -18.41
N GLU A 3 7.97 7.57 -18.24
CA GLU A 3 7.56 8.12 -16.96
C GLU A 3 6.87 7.05 -16.10
N ASN A 4 7.60 6.67 -15.06
CA ASN A 4 7.23 6.22 -13.72
C ASN A 4 5.74 6.01 -13.33
N ARG A 5 4.94 5.33 -14.16
CA ARG A 5 3.49 5.08 -13.94
C ARG A 5 3.13 4.21 -12.73
N LEU A 6 4.11 3.67 -11.99
CA LEU A 6 3.86 2.95 -10.74
C LEU A 6 3.72 3.87 -9.51
N ASN A 7 4.26 5.09 -9.53
CA ASN A 7 4.29 5.96 -8.34
C ASN A 7 2.90 6.38 -7.84
N ASN A 8 1.87 6.38 -8.69
CA ASN A 8 0.52 6.72 -8.26
C ASN A 8 -0.18 5.60 -7.47
N TYR A 9 0.28 4.35 -7.59
CA TYR A 9 -0.31 3.20 -6.91
C TYR A 9 0.56 2.66 -5.77
N HIS A 10 1.80 3.15 -5.64
CA HIS A 10 2.81 2.72 -4.67
C HIS A 10 2.52 3.21 -3.23
N CYS A 11 1.26 3.13 -2.79
CA CYS A 11 0.84 3.55 -1.45
C CYS A 11 0.63 2.34 -0.55
N CYS A 12 0.94 2.48 0.74
CA CYS A 12 0.74 1.42 1.71
C CYS A 12 -0.73 0.99 1.75
N ALA A 13 -1.70 1.88 1.53
CA ALA A 13 -3.12 1.54 1.46
C ALA A 13 -3.49 0.48 0.41
N THR A 14 -2.74 0.38 -0.69
CA THR A 14 -2.98 -0.61 -1.75
C THR A 14 -2.17 -1.90 -1.55
N CYS A 15 -1.33 -1.93 -0.51
CA CYS A 15 -0.50 -3.06 -0.15
C CYS A 15 -1.33 -4.20 0.48
N VAL A 16 -0.91 -5.44 0.27
CA VAL A 16 -1.55 -6.61 0.90
C VAL A 16 -1.37 -6.62 2.42
N HIS A 17 -0.30 -5.98 2.89
CA HIS A 17 0.10 -5.96 4.31
C HIS A 17 -0.48 -4.80 5.10
N PHE A 18 -1.33 -3.96 4.49
CA PHE A 18 -1.96 -2.83 5.18
C PHE A 18 -3.02 -3.32 6.15
N LEU A 19 -2.84 -2.99 7.44
CA LEU A 19 -3.83 -3.22 8.48
C LEU A 19 -4.34 -1.89 9.00
N ALA A 20 -5.64 -1.67 8.87
CA ALA A 20 -6.33 -0.61 9.60
C ALA A 20 -7.00 -1.24 10.82
N GLY A 21 -6.65 -0.73 11.99
CA GLY A 21 -7.26 -1.09 13.27
C GLY A 21 -7.80 0.15 13.97
N ARG A 22 -8.47 -0.08 15.09
CA ARG A 22 -8.90 0.98 15.99
C ARG A 22 -8.28 0.69 17.35
N GLU A 23 -7.42 1.59 17.82
CA GLU A 23 -6.83 1.54 19.16
C GLU A 23 -7.27 2.79 19.90
N ASP A 24 -7.77 2.63 21.12
CA ASP A 24 -8.11 3.76 22.02
C ASP A 24 -9.03 4.81 21.36
N GLY A 25 -10.03 4.32 20.60
CA GLY A 25 -10.97 5.15 19.84
C GLY A 25 -10.40 5.78 18.56
N LYS A 26 -9.08 5.75 18.35
CA LYS A 26 -8.40 6.32 17.18
C LYS A 26 -8.18 5.26 16.10
N VAL A 27 -8.34 5.65 14.84
CA VAL A 27 -8.01 4.79 13.70
C VAL A 27 -6.50 4.78 13.56
N VAL A 28 -5.90 3.61 13.73
CA VAL A 28 -4.46 3.40 13.57
C VAL A 28 -4.21 2.45 12.42
N THR A 29 -3.25 2.80 11.59
CA THR A 29 -2.86 1.96 10.46
C THR A 29 -1.46 1.43 10.73
N LYS A 30 -1.27 0.12 10.55
CA LYS A 30 0.01 -0.56 10.78
C LYS A 30 0.31 -1.53 9.66
N CYS A 31 1.60 -1.74 9.42
CA CYS A 31 2.07 -2.72 8.45
C CYS A 31 2.12 -4.10 9.11
N LYS A 32 1.37 -5.09 8.60
CA LYS A 32 1.44 -6.48 9.09
C LYS A 32 2.84 -7.06 8.98
N ARG A 33 3.57 -6.70 7.91
CA ARG A 33 4.90 -7.23 7.61
C ARG A 33 5.96 -6.67 8.53
N LEU A 34 5.94 -5.37 8.78
CA LEU A 34 6.98 -4.68 9.54
C LEU A 34 6.59 -4.46 11.02
N GLY A 35 5.31 -4.54 11.37
CA GLY A 35 4.81 -4.26 12.71
C GLY A 35 4.70 -2.77 13.07
N TYR A 36 5.22 -1.86 12.24
CA TYR A 36 5.19 -0.42 12.53
C TYR A 36 3.88 0.26 12.15
N TYR A 37 3.57 1.33 12.88
CA TYR A 37 2.54 2.29 12.50
C TYR A 37 2.93 2.97 11.20
N THR A 38 1.99 2.98 10.26
CA THR A 38 2.15 3.57 8.94
C THR A 38 0.92 4.40 8.60
N LYS A 39 1.00 5.23 7.56
CA LYS A 39 -0.15 5.98 7.03
C LYS A 39 -0.49 5.48 5.63
N SER A 40 -1.75 5.62 5.24
CA SER A 40 -2.27 5.21 3.93
C SER A 40 -1.50 5.76 2.73
N ASN A 41 -0.90 6.95 2.89
CA ASN A 41 -0.13 7.66 1.86
C ASN A 41 1.37 7.33 1.86
N TYR A 42 1.85 6.47 2.75
CA TYR A 42 3.27 6.14 2.80
C TYR A 42 3.65 5.20 1.66
N GLN A 43 4.83 5.39 1.10
CA GLN A 43 5.40 4.54 0.07
C GLN A 43 6.56 3.77 0.67
N PHE A 44 6.48 2.45 0.70
CA PHE A 44 7.58 1.61 1.18
C PHE A 44 8.14 0.81 0.03
N ASN A 45 9.47 0.64 0.00
CA ASN A 45 10.12 -0.24 -0.97
C ASN A 45 9.65 -1.70 -0.87
N CYS A 46 9.12 -2.11 0.28
CA CYS A 46 8.55 -3.44 0.49
C CYS A 46 7.07 -3.56 0.06
N TRP A 47 6.54 -2.57 -0.67
CA TRP A 47 5.16 -2.56 -1.13
C TRP A 47 4.87 -3.74 -2.05
N ASP A 48 3.83 -4.47 -1.70
CA ASP A 48 3.34 -5.60 -2.48
C ASP A 48 1.88 -5.33 -2.89
N PRO A 49 1.59 -5.12 -4.18
CA PRO A 49 0.25 -4.79 -4.63
C PRO A 49 -0.69 -5.97 -4.41
N LYS A 50 -1.92 -5.69 -3.95
CA LYS A 50 -2.98 -6.70 -3.95
C LYS A 50 -3.15 -7.31 -5.34
N PRO A 51 -3.54 -8.60 -5.44
CA PRO A 51 -3.69 -9.28 -6.73
C PRO A 51 -4.64 -8.55 -7.69
N ARG A 52 -5.66 -7.86 -7.16
CA ARG A 52 -6.54 -6.97 -7.95
C ARG A 52 -5.79 -5.79 -8.58
N ILE A 53 -4.89 -5.15 -7.84
CA ILE A 53 -4.07 -4.02 -8.30
C ILE A 53 -3.04 -4.52 -9.33
N ARG A 54 -2.43 -5.69 -9.08
CA ARG A 54 -1.52 -6.35 -10.03
C ARG A 54 -2.21 -6.57 -11.39
N LYS A 55 -3.43 -7.13 -11.40
CA LYS A 55 -4.23 -7.28 -12.63
C LYS A 55 -4.52 -5.96 -13.34
N ILE A 56 -4.77 -4.88 -12.60
CA ILE A 56 -5.01 -3.54 -13.18
C ILE A 56 -3.73 -2.97 -13.80
N LEU A 57 -2.59 -3.16 -13.14
CA LEU A 57 -1.27 -2.77 -13.67
C LEU A 57 -0.93 -3.55 -14.93
N GLU A 58 -1.21 -4.85 -14.95
CA GLU A 58 -0.99 -5.73 -16.11
C GLU A 58 -1.90 -5.34 -17.29
N LYS A 59 -3.17 -5.00 -17.04
CA LYS A 59 -4.11 -4.52 -18.07
C LYS A 59 -3.79 -3.12 -18.61
N LYS A 60 -3.05 -2.30 -17.86
CA LYS A 60 -2.63 -0.95 -18.29
C LYS A 60 -1.32 -0.96 -19.09
N LYS A 61 -0.70 -2.13 -19.28
CA LYS A 61 0.56 -2.29 -20.00
C LYS A 61 0.32 -2.46 -21.50
#